data_AF-A0A8C6DS02-F1
#
_entry.id   AF-A0A8C6DS02-F1
#
_cell.length_a   1.000
_cell.length_b   1.000
_cell.length_c   1.000
_cell.angle_alpha   90.00
_cell.angle_beta   90.00
_cell.angle_gamma   90.00
#
_symmetry.space_group_name_H-M   'P 1'
#
loop_
_entity.id
_entity.type
_entity.pdbx_description
1 polymer ?
#
loop_
_entity_poly.entity_id
_entity_poly.type
_entity_poly.pdbx_seq_one_letter_code
_entity_poly.pdbx_strand_id
1 'polypeptide(L)'
;ILDNATLSDNDTGILSPDVLLRISIPLDSNLKPEKCRRFLHPQWQLLHLNGTFPNMTDLDMEPCVDGWVYDHSLFSSTIVTEWDFVCDHQSQKPVAQSLFLAGMLVGGFIYGHLSDRWLVESARWLIITNKPDEGLKELKKVAHRNGMKNVEATLNMEGLRVTMQEELKTAQTKTTVFDLFRTPNLRKRICLLFFVRKQLKKSK
;
A
#
# COMPACT_ATOMS: atom_id res chain seq x y z
N ILE A 1 -19.31 3.68 -52.86
CA ILE A 1 -18.92 3.57 -54.29
C ILE A 1 -17.55 2.93 -54.26
N LEU A 2 -17.52 1.64 -54.56
CA LEU A 2 -16.39 0.75 -54.35
C LEU A 2 -15.70 0.58 -55.71
N ASP A 3 -14.51 1.14 -55.86
CA ASP A 3 -13.76 1.01 -57.10
C ASP A 3 -12.70 -0.09 -56.99
N ASN A 4 -12.77 -0.93 -58.03
CA ASN A 4 -12.12 -2.19 -58.24
C ASN A 4 -10.68 -1.94 -58.72
N ALA A 5 -9.69 -2.18 -57.85
CA ALA A 5 -8.30 -2.33 -58.28
C ALA A 5 -7.86 -3.76 -57.97
N THR A 6 -7.72 -4.53 -59.05
CA THR A 6 -7.12 -5.85 -59.14
C THR A 6 -5.82 -5.96 -58.35
N LEU A 7 -5.83 -6.78 -57.29
CA LEU A 7 -4.65 -7.49 -56.83
C LEU A 7 -5.00 -8.97 -56.77
N SER A 8 -4.40 -9.73 -57.69
CA SER A 8 -4.43 -11.18 -57.70
C SER A 8 -3.64 -11.70 -56.51
N ASP A 9 -4.31 -12.29 -55.51
CA ASP A 9 -3.88 -13.59 -55.02
C ASP A 9 -5.04 -14.34 -54.36
N ASN A 10 -5.07 -15.65 -54.57
CA ASN A 10 -6.20 -16.53 -54.32
C ASN A 10 -6.21 -17.06 -52.87
N ASP A 11 -5.93 -16.20 -51.89
CA ASP A 11 -6.06 -16.51 -50.47
C ASP A 11 -7.32 -15.84 -49.91
N THR A 12 -8.18 -16.64 -49.30
CA THR A 12 -9.24 -16.21 -48.38
C THR A 12 -8.83 -14.94 -47.63
N GLY A 13 -9.52 -13.83 -47.90
CA GLY A 13 -9.15 -12.46 -47.51
C GLY A 13 -9.11 -12.21 -46.00
N ILE A 14 -8.13 -12.78 -45.32
CA ILE A 14 -7.78 -12.51 -43.93
C ILE A 14 -6.42 -11.81 -43.95
N LEU A 15 -6.45 -10.49 -43.77
CA LEU A 15 -5.25 -9.67 -43.62
C LEU A 15 -4.43 -10.15 -42.41
N SER A 16 -3.13 -10.40 -42.57
CA SER A 16 -2.26 -10.86 -41.47
C SER A 16 -2.21 -9.81 -40.33
N PRO A 17 -2.21 -10.21 -39.04
CA PRO A 17 -2.30 -9.28 -37.90
C PRO A 17 -1.21 -8.20 -37.86
N ASP A 18 0.00 -8.53 -38.31
CA ASP A 18 1.15 -7.62 -38.39
C ASP A 18 1.00 -6.54 -39.47
N VAL A 19 0.21 -6.84 -40.50
CA VAL A 19 -0.13 -5.90 -41.57
C VAL A 19 -1.21 -4.94 -41.06
N LEU A 20 -2.21 -5.45 -40.33
CA LEU A 20 -3.25 -4.65 -39.69
C LEU A 20 -2.68 -3.66 -38.66
N LEU A 21 -1.72 -4.10 -37.84
CA LEU A 21 -1.03 -3.24 -36.87
C LEU A 21 -0.29 -2.08 -37.55
N ARG A 22 0.42 -2.35 -38.65
CA ARG A 22 1.20 -1.33 -39.38
C ARG A 22 0.35 -0.22 -40.00
N ILE A 23 -0.88 -0.53 -40.42
CA ILE A 23 -1.78 0.46 -41.04
C ILE A 23 -2.64 1.21 -40.04
N SER A 24 -2.81 0.68 -38.82
CA SER A 24 -3.71 1.23 -37.80
C SER A 24 -2.98 1.98 -36.68
N ILE A 25 -1.71 1.65 -36.41
CA ILE A 25 -0.95 2.23 -35.30
C ILE A 25 0.26 3.01 -35.82
N PRO A 26 0.42 4.30 -35.45
CA PRO A 26 1.59 5.09 -35.78
C PRO A 26 2.86 4.57 -35.08
N LEU A 27 4.03 5.00 -35.54
CA LEU A 27 5.31 4.70 -34.88
C LEU A 27 5.69 5.82 -33.90
N ASP A 28 6.22 5.43 -32.75
CA ASP A 28 6.80 6.33 -31.76
C ASP A 28 8.19 6.82 -32.20
N SER A 29 8.81 7.69 -31.38
CA SER A 29 10.16 8.22 -31.63
C SER A 29 11.26 7.15 -31.73
N ASN A 30 10.99 5.92 -31.31
CA ASN A 30 11.92 4.79 -31.35
C ASN A 30 11.60 3.82 -32.50
N LEU A 31 10.75 4.22 -33.44
CA LEU A 31 10.28 3.40 -34.56
C LEU A 31 9.56 2.13 -34.09
N LYS A 32 8.90 2.17 -32.93
CA LYS A 32 8.04 1.09 -32.43
C LYS A 32 6.58 1.52 -32.54
N PRO A 33 5.62 0.58 -32.64
CA PRO A 33 4.21 0.93 -32.60
C PRO A 33 3.89 1.76 -31.36
N GLU A 34 3.23 2.90 -31.57
CA GLU A 34 2.74 3.75 -30.50
C GLU A 34 1.75 2.97 -29.65
N LYS A 35 1.86 3.11 -28.32
CA LYS A 35 1.02 2.34 -27.41
C LYS A 35 -0.34 2.99 -27.23
N CYS A 36 -0.38 4.32 -27.13
CA CYS A 36 -1.55 5.04 -26.61
C CYS A 36 -2.50 5.61 -27.65
N ARG A 37 -2.07 5.69 -28.91
CA ARG A 37 -2.82 6.32 -29.98
C ARG A 37 -2.87 5.42 -31.19
N ARG A 38 -3.92 5.61 -31.99
CA ARG A 38 -4.13 4.96 -33.28
C ARG A 38 -4.56 5.99 -34.32
N PHE A 39 -4.46 5.60 -35.58
CA PHE A 39 -5.07 6.37 -36.66
C PHE A 39 -6.59 6.24 -36.62
N LEU A 40 -7.28 7.35 -36.86
CA LEU A 40 -8.75 7.39 -36.91
C LEU A 40 -9.30 6.56 -38.09
N HIS A 41 -8.55 6.50 -39.19
CA HIS A 41 -8.81 5.60 -40.32
C HIS A 41 -7.55 4.80 -40.68
N PRO A 42 -7.68 3.51 -41.07
CA PRO A 42 -6.54 2.70 -41.51
C PRO A 42 -5.85 3.33 -42.73
N GLN A 43 -4.54 3.48 -42.63
CA GLN A 43 -3.71 4.12 -43.65
C GLN A 43 -3.17 3.04 -44.61
N TRP A 44 -4.01 2.56 -45.51
CA TRP A 44 -3.67 1.53 -46.52
C TRP A 44 -2.44 1.91 -47.36
N GLN A 45 -2.21 3.21 -47.52
CA GLN A 45 -1.08 3.80 -48.22
C GLN A 45 0.26 3.37 -47.61
N LEU A 46 0.32 3.10 -46.29
CA LEU A 46 1.52 2.61 -45.60
C LEU A 46 1.97 1.21 -46.07
N LEU A 47 1.11 0.45 -46.75
CA LEU A 47 1.47 -0.87 -47.30
C LEU A 47 2.34 -0.79 -48.56
N HIS A 48 2.32 0.35 -49.26
CA HIS A 48 2.86 0.46 -50.61
C HIS A 48 4.06 1.41 -50.76
N LEU A 49 4.62 1.95 -49.67
CA LEU A 49 5.61 3.02 -49.79
C LEU A 49 7.07 2.53 -49.85
N ASN A 50 7.60 2.53 -51.08
CA ASN A 50 9.01 2.81 -51.42
C ASN A 50 9.22 4.31 -51.73
N GLY A 51 8.34 5.20 -51.23
CA GLY A 51 8.32 6.65 -51.50
C GLY A 51 8.20 7.47 -50.21
N THR A 52 8.57 8.75 -50.32
CA THR A 52 8.67 9.74 -49.22
C THR A 52 7.46 9.78 -48.29
N PHE A 53 7.72 9.59 -46.99
CA PHE A 53 6.73 9.72 -45.92
C PHE A 53 6.05 11.09 -45.97
N PRO A 54 4.70 11.18 -46.03
CA PRO A 54 4.02 12.45 -45.77
C PRO A 54 4.33 12.89 -44.33
N ASN A 55 4.43 14.20 -44.11
CA ASN A 55 4.65 14.75 -42.78
C ASN A 55 3.56 14.21 -41.83
N MET A 56 4.00 13.46 -40.83
CA MET A 56 3.19 12.69 -39.88
C MET A 56 2.24 13.56 -39.02
N THR A 57 2.38 14.89 -39.12
CA THR A 57 1.62 15.89 -38.37
C THR A 57 0.19 16.13 -38.86
N ASP A 58 -0.15 15.74 -40.11
CA ASP A 58 -1.48 15.96 -40.71
C ASP A 58 -2.41 14.72 -40.63
N LEU A 59 -2.01 13.66 -39.92
CA LEU A 59 -2.82 12.45 -39.78
C LEU A 59 -3.67 12.52 -38.51
N ASP A 60 -4.99 12.38 -38.67
CA ASP A 60 -5.93 12.35 -37.56
C ASP A 60 -5.70 11.11 -36.68
N MET A 61 -5.34 11.36 -35.43
CA MET A 61 -5.07 10.35 -34.40
C MET A 61 -6.08 10.46 -33.27
N GLU A 62 -6.47 9.31 -32.72
CA GLU A 62 -7.33 9.22 -31.55
C GLU A 62 -6.71 8.30 -30.48
N PRO A 63 -7.09 8.45 -29.19
CA PRO A 63 -6.71 7.49 -28.17
C PRO A 63 -7.28 6.09 -28.49
N CYS A 64 -6.60 5.04 -28.05
CA CYS A 64 -7.07 3.66 -28.23
C CYS A 64 -8.40 3.44 -27.48
N VAL A 65 -9.48 3.16 -28.21
CA VAL A 65 -10.83 2.91 -27.66
C VAL A 65 -11.24 1.43 -27.66
N ASP A 66 -10.59 0.59 -28.46
CA ASP A 66 -10.94 -0.83 -28.62
C ASP A 66 -10.29 -1.75 -27.57
N GLY A 67 -9.73 -1.18 -26.51
CA GLY A 67 -9.05 -1.89 -25.44
C GLY A 67 -7.56 -2.15 -25.70
N TRP A 68 -6.96 -2.99 -24.86
CA TRP A 68 -5.50 -3.18 -24.77
C TRP A 68 -5.14 -4.66 -24.88
N VAL A 69 -4.09 -4.96 -25.65
CA VAL A 69 -3.51 -6.30 -25.74
C VAL A 69 -2.17 -6.29 -25.00
N TYR A 70 -2.04 -7.16 -24.01
CA TYR A 70 -0.85 -7.27 -23.17
C TYR A 70 -0.05 -8.51 -23.49
N ASP A 71 1.27 -8.39 -23.37
CA ASP A 71 2.16 -9.54 -23.40
C ASP A 71 2.16 -10.24 -22.03
N HIS A 72 1.66 -11.48 -22.00
CA HIS A 72 1.56 -12.32 -20.81
C HIS A 72 2.71 -13.34 -20.69
N SER A 73 3.74 -13.24 -21.52
CA SER A 73 4.88 -14.17 -21.52
C SER A 73 5.64 -14.22 -20.18
N LEU A 74 5.76 -13.08 -19.51
CA LEU A 74 6.46 -12.95 -18.22
C LEU A 74 5.52 -12.99 -17.02
N PHE A 75 4.34 -12.39 -17.14
CA PHE A 75 3.38 -12.28 -16.05
C PHE A 75 1.95 -12.47 -16.56
N SER A 76 1.26 -13.49 -16.05
CA SER A 76 -0.13 -13.78 -16.42
C SER A 76 -1.11 -12.68 -15.97
N SER A 77 -0.82 -11.99 -14.86
CA SER A 77 -1.66 -10.89 -14.37
C SER A 77 -0.84 -9.89 -13.57
N THR A 78 -1.04 -8.60 -13.82
CA THR A 78 -0.47 -7.49 -13.06
C THR A 78 -1.54 -6.44 -12.81
N ILE A 79 -1.32 -5.55 -11.85
CA ILE A 79 -2.27 -4.45 -11.56
C ILE A 79 -2.50 -3.51 -12.78
N VAL A 80 -1.58 -3.51 -13.76
CA VAL A 80 -1.77 -2.78 -15.03
C VAL A 80 -2.78 -3.49 -15.91
N THR A 81 -2.61 -4.80 -16.07
CA THR A 81 -3.42 -5.61 -17.01
C THR A 81 -4.80 -5.92 -16.45
N GLU A 82 -4.98 -5.84 -15.15
CA GLU A 82 -6.27 -6.07 -14.49
C GLU A 82 -7.15 -4.81 -14.49
N TRP A 83 -6.56 -3.62 -14.44
CA TRP A 83 -7.27 -2.35 -14.29
C TRP A 83 -6.99 -1.33 -15.40
N ASP A 84 -6.32 -1.75 -16.47
CA ASP A 84 -5.94 -0.93 -17.64
C ASP A 84 -5.31 0.43 -17.27
N PHE A 85 -4.36 0.40 -16.33
CA PHE A 85 -3.58 1.59 -15.91
C PHE A 85 -2.48 1.94 -16.92
N VAL A 86 -2.89 2.24 -18.14
CA VAL A 86 -2.05 2.66 -19.26
C VAL A 86 -2.40 4.08 -19.70
N CYS A 87 -1.44 4.76 -20.33
CA CYS A 87 -1.62 6.10 -20.92
C CYS A 87 -2.19 7.10 -19.90
N ASP A 88 -3.42 7.58 -20.06
CA ASP A 88 -4.04 8.58 -19.17
C ASP A 88 -4.13 8.13 -17.70
N HIS A 89 -4.30 6.83 -17.48
CA HIS A 89 -4.40 6.24 -16.14
C HIS A 89 -3.06 5.75 -15.56
N GLN A 90 -1.94 5.96 -16.26
CA GLN A 90 -0.63 5.53 -15.78
C GLN A 90 -0.22 6.20 -14.46
N SER A 91 -0.72 7.43 -14.21
CA SER A 91 -0.46 8.20 -12.99
C SER A 91 -1.20 7.68 -11.75
N GLN A 92 -2.12 6.73 -11.89
CA GLN A 92 -2.89 6.22 -10.74
C GLN A 92 -2.03 5.40 -9.76
N LYS A 93 -1.02 4.68 -10.26
CA LYS A 93 -0.10 3.91 -9.41
C LYS A 93 0.67 4.77 -8.40
N PRO A 94 1.40 5.83 -8.80
CA PRO A 94 2.09 6.68 -7.84
C PRO A 94 1.12 7.41 -6.91
N VAL A 95 -0.08 7.79 -7.38
CA VAL A 95 -1.10 8.41 -6.52
C VAL A 95 -1.53 7.47 -5.39
N ALA A 96 -1.80 6.19 -5.68
CA ALA A 96 -2.15 5.21 -4.65
C ALA A 96 -1.03 5.02 -3.63
N GLN A 97 0.23 4.95 -4.09
CA GLN A 97 1.39 4.84 -3.21
C GLN A 97 1.57 6.09 -2.33
N SER A 98 1.36 7.29 -2.88
CA SER A 98 1.40 8.54 -2.14
C SER A 98 0.30 8.60 -1.08
N LEU A 99 -0.94 8.22 -1.42
CA LEU A 99 -2.06 8.16 -0.48
C LEU A 99 -1.80 7.17 0.66
N PHE A 100 -1.24 5.99 0.35
CA PHE A 100 -0.86 5.01 1.35
C PHE A 100 0.20 5.55 2.31
N LEU A 101 1.26 6.18 1.78
CA LEU A 101 2.31 6.76 2.60
C LEU A 101 1.80 7.91 3.47
N ALA A 102 0.98 8.80 2.91
CA ALA A 102 0.35 9.89 3.64
C ALA A 102 -0.56 9.35 4.75
N GLY A 103 -1.36 8.31 4.46
CA GLY A 103 -2.21 7.63 5.45
C GLY A 103 -1.40 7.04 6.60
N MET A 104 -0.26 6.40 6.32
CA MET A 104 0.63 5.90 7.37
C MET A 104 1.21 7.01 8.24
N LEU A 105 1.61 8.14 7.64
CA LEU A 105 2.12 9.29 8.39
C LEU A 105 1.04 9.85 9.32
N VAL A 106 -0.14 10.16 8.77
CA VAL A 106 -1.27 10.72 9.54
C VAL A 106 -1.71 9.74 10.64
N GLY A 107 -1.83 8.45 10.31
CA GLY A 107 -2.16 7.41 11.28
C GLY A 107 -1.13 7.30 12.39
N GLY A 108 0.16 7.40 12.07
CA GLY A 108 1.25 7.43 13.03
C GLY A 108 1.18 8.64 13.96
N PHE A 109 0.89 9.83 13.45
CA PHE A 109 0.72 11.03 14.28
C PHE A 109 -0.49 10.91 15.21
N ILE A 110 -1.64 10.46 14.70
CA ILE A 110 -2.86 10.31 15.51
C ILE A 110 -2.66 9.23 16.58
N TYR A 111 -2.20 8.05 16.18
CA TYR A 111 -1.99 6.94 17.12
C TYR A 111 -0.85 7.22 18.10
N GLY A 112 0.22 7.87 17.65
CA GLY A 112 1.31 8.34 18.51
C GLY A 112 0.81 9.33 19.55
N HIS A 113 0.09 10.37 19.14
CA HIS A 113 -0.44 11.38 20.06
C HIS A 113 -1.48 10.80 21.03
N LEU A 114 -2.34 9.88 20.57
CA LEU A 114 -3.25 9.17 21.45
C LEU A 114 -2.48 8.27 22.42
N SER A 115 -1.56 7.47 21.92
CA SER A 115 -0.68 6.62 22.73
C SER A 115 0.02 7.45 23.79
N ASP A 116 0.61 8.59 23.45
CA ASP A 116 1.27 9.45 24.42
C ASP A 116 0.26 10.00 25.43
N ARG A 117 -0.91 10.48 25.01
CA ARG A 117 -1.91 11.01 25.95
C ARG A 117 -2.51 9.95 26.89
N TRP A 118 -2.60 8.70 26.45
CA TRP A 118 -3.16 7.59 27.25
C TRP A 118 -2.09 6.79 28.02
N LEU A 119 -0.85 6.76 27.53
CA LEU A 119 0.28 6.05 28.14
C LEU A 119 1.16 6.94 29.03
N VAL A 120 1.32 8.24 28.72
CA VAL A 120 2.31 9.12 29.38
C VAL A 120 2.05 9.29 30.87
N GLU A 121 0.83 9.05 31.37
CA GLU A 121 0.59 9.06 32.81
C GLU A 121 -0.36 7.94 33.23
N SER A 122 -0.03 6.68 32.87
CA SER A 122 -0.65 5.58 33.61
C SER A 122 -0.34 5.78 35.09
N ALA A 123 -1.36 5.75 35.94
CA ALA A 123 -1.17 5.88 37.39
C ALA A 123 -0.09 4.91 37.91
N ARG A 124 -0.02 3.71 37.31
CA ARG A 124 1.02 2.72 37.59
C ARG A 124 2.44 3.23 37.33
N TRP A 125 2.71 3.92 36.21
CA TRP A 125 4.04 4.46 35.91
C TRP A 125 4.44 5.60 36.86
N LEU A 126 3.50 6.52 37.16
CA LEU A 126 3.72 7.60 38.14
C LEU A 126 4.06 7.04 39.51
N ILE A 127 3.39 5.97 39.92
CA ILE A 127 3.65 5.37 41.23
C ILE A 127 4.96 4.58 41.25
N ILE A 128 5.31 3.87 40.16
CA ILE A 128 6.60 3.17 40.04
C ILE A 128 7.78 4.16 40.01
N THR A 129 7.61 5.34 39.44
CA THR A 129 8.64 6.41 39.38
C THR A 129 8.75 7.23 40.67
N ASN A 130 8.14 6.78 41.77
CA ASN A 130 8.16 7.42 43.08
C ASN A 130 7.47 8.79 43.12
N LYS A 131 6.43 9.00 42.30
CA LYS A 131 5.54 10.17 42.31
C LYS A 131 4.09 9.76 42.65
N PRO A 132 3.82 9.28 43.88
CA PRO A 132 2.52 8.73 44.24
C PRO A 132 1.39 9.77 44.24
N ASP A 133 1.71 11.06 44.46
CA ASP A 133 0.72 12.15 44.53
C ASP A 133 0.07 12.43 43.16
N GLU A 134 0.90 12.48 42.11
CA GLU A 134 0.45 12.62 40.72
C GLU A 134 -0.35 11.37 40.29
N GLY A 135 0.12 10.18 40.66
CA GLY A 135 -0.58 8.92 40.38
C GLY A 135 -1.96 8.83 41.04
N LEU A 136 -2.09 9.26 42.30
CA LEU A 136 -3.38 9.29 42.99
C LEU A 136 -4.37 10.25 42.31
N LYS A 137 -3.90 11.41 41.86
CA LYS A 137 -4.73 12.39 41.13
C LYS A 137 -5.32 11.79 39.85
N GLU A 138 -4.52 11.06 39.08
CA GLU A 138 -5.00 10.40 37.86
C GLU A 138 -5.97 9.25 38.17
N LEU A 139 -5.71 8.46 39.22
CA LEU A 139 -6.66 7.42 39.69
C LEU A 139 -8.01 8.01 40.06
N LYS A 140 -8.03 9.13 40.80
CA LYS A 140 -9.27 9.82 41.17
C LYS A 140 -10.04 10.31 39.94
N LYS A 141 -9.37 10.89 38.94
CA LYS A 141 -10.01 11.33 37.69
C LYS A 141 -10.68 10.18 36.93
N VAL A 142 -10.02 9.02 36.85
CA VAL A 142 -10.59 7.83 36.20
C VAL A 142 -11.74 7.26 37.03
N ALA A 143 -11.59 7.24 38.36
CA ALA A 143 -12.62 6.78 39.28
C ALA A 143 -13.93 7.56 39.14
N HIS A 144 -13.84 8.90 39.05
CA HIS A 144 -14.99 9.76 38.81
C HIS A 144 -15.64 9.52 37.44
N ARG A 145 -14.84 9.32 36.38
CA ARG A 145 -15.36 9.00 35.04
C ARG A 145 -16.12 7.68 35.01
N ASN A 146 -15.72 6.71 35.85
CA ASN A 146 -16.38 5.41 35.99
C ASN A 146 -17.57 5.45 36.97
N GLY A 147 -17.97 6.62 37.47
CA GLY A 147 -19.15 6.77 38.33
C GLY A 147 -18.99 6.24 39.77
N MET A 148 -17.76 6.07 40.27
CA MET A 148 -17.55 5.71 41.67
C MET A 148 -18.09 6.80 42.60
N LYS A 149 -18.91 6.39 43.56
CA LYS A 149 -19.33 7.22 44.69
C LYS A 149 -18.37 6.97 45.85
N ASN A 150 -17.97 8.01 46.58
CA ASN A 150 -17.00 7.97 47.70
C ASN A 150 -15.51 7.81 47.32
N VAL A 151 -15.08 8.40 46.21
CA VAL A 151 -13.69 8.33 45.71
C VAL A 151 -12.65 8.75 46.77
N GLU A 152 -12.85 9.85 47.48
CA GLU A 152 -11.94 10.31 48.55
C GLU A 152 -11.75 9.30 49.70
N ALA A 153 -12.79 8.54 50.05
CA ALA A 153 -12.76 7.60 51.16
C ALA A 153 -12.04 6.29 50.78
N THR A 154 -12.19 5.86 49.53
CA THR A 154 -11.59 4.61 49.01
C THR A 154 -10.16 4.79 48.51
N LEU A 155 -9.84 5.93 47.90
CA LEU A 155 -8.54 6.23 47.29
C LEU A 155 -7.82 7.31 48.09
N ASN A 156 -7.04 6.88 49.09
CA ASN A 156 -6.17 7.73 49.90
C ASN A 156 -4.68 7.38 49.70
N MET A 157 -3.79 8.25 50.17
CA MET A 157 -2.34 8.05 50.04
C MET A 157 -1.83 6.84 50.81
N GLU A 158 -2.43 6.53 51.96
CA GLU A 158 -1.99 5.44 52.82
C GLU A 158 -2.30 4.06 52.20
N GLY A 159 -3.54 3.86 51.77
CA GLY A 159 -3.95 2.66 51.05
C GLY A 159 -3.18 2.49 49.75
N LEU A 160 -2.94 3.58 49.02
CA LEU A 160 -2.12 3.54 47.81
C LEU A 160 -0.69 3.08 48.11
N ARG A 161 -0.04 3.63 49.15
CA ARG A 161 1.30 3.21 49.56
C ARG A 161 1.36 1.75 49.96
N VAL A 162 0.39 1.26 50.73
CA VAL A 162 0.32 -0.15 51.15
C VAL A 162 0.21 -1.08 49.94
N THR A 163 -0.69 -0.80 49.00
CA THR A 163 -0.86 -1.62 47.79
C THR A 163 0.37 -1.56 46.87
N MET A 164 1.00 -0.39 46.77
CA MET A 164 2.09 -0.17 45.84
C MET A 164 3.43 -0.62 46.39
N GLN A 165 3.59 -0.75 47.71
CA GLN A 165 4.82 -1.23 48.35
C GLN A 165 5.29 -2.57 47.76
N GLU A 166 4.36 -3.50 47.54
CA GLU A 166 4.66 -4.83 47.01
C GLU A 166 5.00 -4.78 45.50
N GLU A 167 4.20 -4.05 44.73
CA GLU A 167 4.41 -3.85 43.29
C GLU A 167 5.71 -3.07 42.99
N LEU A 168 6.06 -2.10 43.83
CA LEU A 168 7.27 -1.29 43.72
C LEU A 168 8.51 -2.15 44.02
N LYS A 169 8.46 -2.97 45.07
CA LYS A 169 9.54 -3.93 45.38
C LYS A 169 9.76 -4.87 44.21
N THR A 170 8.67 -5.40 43.64
CA THR A 170 8.73 -6.31 42.49
C THR A 170 9.28 -5.60 41.25
N ALA A 171 8.86 -4.37 40.98
CA ALA A 171 9.32 -3.58 39.83
C ALA A 171 10.77 -3.11 39.95
N GLN A 172 11.25 -2.79 41.16
CA GLN A 172 12.65 -2.40 41.39
C GLN A 172 13.59 -3.60 41.53
N THR A 173 13.08 -4.83 41.58
CA THR A 173 13.96 -5.99 41.47
C THR A 173 14.70 -5.91 40.14
N LYS A 174 16.03 -5.95 40.20
CA LYS A 174 16.89 -5.96 39.00
C LYS A 174 16.69 -7.28 38.27
N THR A 175 15.72 -7.33 37.36
CA THR A 175 15.56 -8.45 36.44
C THR A 175 16.67 -8.39 35.41
N THR A 176 17.45 -9.46 35.28
CA THR A 176 18.54 -9.54 34.31
C THR A 176 17.96 -10.01 32.96
N VAL A 177 18.58 -9.64 31.84
CA VAL A 177 18.19 -10.14 30.50
C VAL A 177 18.16 -11.69 30.45
N PHE A 178 18.97 -12.34 31.26
CA PHE A 178 18.97 -13.81 31.42
C PHE A 178 17.68 -14.36 32.03
N ASP A 179 17.03 -13.61 32.94
CA ASP A 179 15.77 -14.03 33.57
C ASP A 179 14.62 -14.08 32.56
N LEU A 180 14.70 -13.28 31.49
CA LEU A 180 13.79 -13.29 30.35
C LEU A 180 13.78 -14.65 29.62
N PHE A 181 14.94 -15.29 29.53
CA PHE A 181 15.10 -16.60 28.90
C PHE A 181 14.82 -17.76 29.85
N ARG A 182 14.79 -17.49 31.15
CA ARG A 182 14.49 -18.46 32.21
C ARG A 182 13.00 -18.69 32.39
N THR A 183 12.14 -17.75 31.96
CA THR A 183 10.69 -17.88 32.03
C THR A 183 10.14 -18.76 30.88
N PRO A 184 9.56 -19.94 31.17
CA PRO A 184 9.16 -20.89 30.12
C PRO A 184 8.04 -20.37 29.21
N ASN A 185 7.13 -19.55 29.75
CA ASN A 185 6.05 -18.94 28.97
C ASN A 185 6.55 -17.88 27.98
N LEU A 186 7.56 -17.11 28.39
CA LEU A 186 8.11 -16.05 27.54
C LEU A 186 8.97 -16.65 26.42
N ARG A 187 9.75 -17.70 26.73
CA ARG A 187 10.47 -18.49 25.72
C ARG A 187 9.54 -19.05 24.66
N LYS A 188 8.39 -19.63 25.03
CA LYS A 188 7.39 -20.13 24.08
C LYS A 188 6.88 -19.04 23.15
N ARG A 189 6.55 -17.86 23.68
CA ARG A 189 6.08 -16.72 22.87
C ARG A 189 7.17 -16.23 21.90
N ILE A 190 8.40 -16.09 22.38
CA ILE A 190 9.55 -15.71 21.56
C ILE A 190 9.78 -16.72 20.43
N CYS A 191 9.79 -18.03 20.75
CA CYS A 191 9.93 -19.09 19.75
C CYS A 191 8.79 -19.07 18.71
N LEU A 192 7.54 -18.90 19.15
CA LEU A 192 6.39 -18.79 18.24
C LEU A 192 6.53 -17.59 17.29
N LEU A 193 6.96 -16.43 17.79
CA LEU A 193 7.20 -15.25 16.95
C LEU A 193 8.30 -15.50 15.91
N PHE A 194 9.40 -16.17 16.29
CA PHE A 194 10.45 -16.56 15.35
C PHE A 194 9.97 -17.59 14.31
N PHE A 195 9.17 -18.57 14.72
CA PHE A 195 8.58 -19.56 13.81
C PHE A 195 7.59 -18.91 12.82
N VAL A 196 6.69 -18.06 13.30
CA VAL A 196 5.74 -17.32 12.44
C VAL A 196 6.49 -16.42 11.47
N ARG A 197 7.52 -15.69 11.92
CA ARG A 197 8.35 -14.84 11.05
C ARG A 197 9.11 -15.65 9.99
N LYS A 198 9.60 -16.84 10.34
CA LYS A 198 10.21 -17.77 9.36
C LYS A 198 9.19 -18.28 8.33
N GLN A 199 7.98 -18.61 8.75
CA GLN A 199 6.92 -19.07 7.84
C GLN A 199 6.46 -17.96 6.89
N LEU A 200 6.26 -16.74 7.39
CA LEU A 200 5.90 -15.59 6.55
C LEU A 200 6.99 -15.28 5.50
N LYS A 201 8.27 -15.44 5.83
CA LYS A 201 9.37 -15.24 4.88
C LYS A 201 9.45 -16.37 3.82
N LYS A 202 8.87 -17.54 4.08
CA LYS A 202 8.85 -18.67 3.14
C LYS A 202 7.64 -18.62 2.19
N SER A 203 6.61 -17.85 2.53
CA SER A 203 5.36 -17.71 1.77
C SER A 203 5.36 -16.53 0.77
N LYS A 204 6.45 -15.78 0.67
CA LYS A 204 6.62 -14.61 -0.19
C LYS A 204 7.85 -14.83 -1.06
#